data_AF-X0WNK6-F1
#
_entry.id   AF-X0WNK6-F1
#
_cell.length_a   1.000
_cell.length_b   1.000
_cell.length_c   1.000
_cell.angle_alpha   90.00
_cell.angle_beta   90.00
_cell.angle_gamma   90.00
#
_symmetry.space_group_name_H-M   'P 1'
#
loop_
_entity.id
_entity.type
_entity.pdbx_description
1 polymer ?
#
loop_
_entity_poly.entity_id
_entity_poly.type
_entity_poly.pdbx_seq_one_letter_code
_entity_poly.pdbx_strand_id
1 'polypeptide(L)'
;FYAGFVHNAQKEFAEGCLTLALVSGRPLPSPADLDVDDPAYLNGLGEAMGELRRYLLDSLRHGDIGRCESTLVAMDDIYAVLVTMDYPEAITAGLRRTTDAMRGLLERTRGDLTIALVQRNLEERLEEFGRKLSS
;
A
#
# COMPACT_ATOMS: atom_id res chain seq x y z
N PHE A 1 -20.65 -18.38 19.01
CA PHE A 1 -20.09 -18.71 17.68
C PHE A 1 -20.39 -17.65 16.60
N TYR A 2 -20.50 -16.35 16.95
CA TYR A 2 -20.68 -15.25 15.97
C TYR A 2 -19.52 -14.23 15.95
N ALA A 3 -18.65 -14.22 16.96
CA ALA A 3 -17.60 -13.22 17.11
C ALA A 3 -16.57 -13.20 15.98
N GLY A 4 -16.21 -14.36 15.42
CA GLY A 4 -15.23 -14.45 14.32
C GLY A 4 -15.75 -13.89 12.98
N PHE A 5 -17.05 -14.02 12.70
CA PHE A 5 -17.65 -13.51 11.47
C PHE A 5 -17.78 -11.98 11.49
N VAL A 6 -18.16 -11.41 12.63
CA VAL A 6 -18.28 -9.95 12.81
C VAL A 6 -16.90 -9.30 12.70
N HIS A 7 -15.90 -9.86 13.39
CA HIS A 7 -14.53 -9.34 13.31
C HIS A 7 -13.97 -9.41 11.88
N ASN A 8 -14.18 -10.51 11.16
CA ASN A 8 -13.73 -10.61 9.77
C ASN A 8 -14.44 -9.60 8.86
N ALA A 9 -15.75 -9.41 9.03
CA ALA A 9 -16.50 -8.42 8.25
C ALA A 9 -16.04 -6.98 8.52
N GLN A 10 -15.78 -6.63 9.79
CA GLN A 10 -15.24 -5.32 10.15
C GLN A 10 -13.85 -5.09 9.54
N LYS A 11 -12.99 -6.11 9.54
CA LYS A 11 -11.65 -6.05 8.94
C LYS A 11 -11.73 -5.79 7.42
N GLU A 12 -12.53 -6.57 6.69
CA GLU A 12 -12.72 -6.40 5.24
C GLU A 12 -13.37 -5.06 4.89
N PHE A 13 -14.31 -4.59 5.71
CA PHE A 13 -14.90 -3.26 5.57
C PHE A 13 -13.86 -2.16 5.78
N ALA A 14 -13.04 -2.27 6.83
CA ALA A 14 -11.95 -1.35 7.09
C ALA A 14 -10.94 -1.35 5.93
N GLU A 15 -10.51 -2.52 5.45
CA GLU A 15 -9.61 -2.64 4.28
C GLU A 15 -10.14 -1.85 3.07
N GLY A 16 -11.39 -2.06 2.69
CA GLY A 16 -12.00 -1.39 1.55
C GLY A 16 -12.08 0.13 1.72
N CYS A 17 -12.50 0.60 2.89
CA CYS A 17 -12.58 2.02 3.21
C CYS A 17 -11.20 2.70 3.21
N LEU A 18 -10.21 2.06 3.83
CA LEU A 18 -8.85 2.57 3.93
C LEU A 18 -8.20 2.61 2.55
N THR A 19 -8.31 1.52 1.78
CA THR A 19 -7.82 1.45 0.40
C THR A 19 -8.40 2.57 -0.44
N LEU A 20 -9.72 2.77 -0.40
CA LEU A 20 -10.38 3.83 -1.16
C LEU A 20 -9.88 5.23 -0.77
N ALA A 21 -9.72 5.50 0.53
CA ALA A 21 -9.22 6.78 1.01
C ALA A 21 -7.82 7.05 0.47
N LEU A 22 -6.93 6.06 0.56
CA LEU A 22 -5.52 6.15 0.15
C LEU A 22 -5.38 6.38 -1.36
N VAL A 23 -6.02 5.54 -2.20
CA VAL A 23 -5.94 5.69 -3.66
C VAL A 23 -6.59 6.98 -4.16
N SER A 24 -7.50 7.56 -3.38
CA SER A 24 -8.15 8.83 -3.67
C SER A 24 -7.40 10.05 -3.11
N GLY A 25 -6.27 9.85 -2.44
CA GLY A 25 -5.51 10.93 -1.78
C GLY A 25 -6.29 11.64 -0.68
N ARG A 26 -7.19 10.93 0.00
CA ARG A 26 -8.00 11.45 1.11
C ARG A 26 -7.39 11.06 2.46
N PRO A 27 -7.65 11.82 3.53
CA PRO A 27 -7.27 11.42 4.88
C PRO A 27 -7.86 10.05 5.25
N LEU A 28 -7.11 9.28 6.03
CA LEU A 28 -7.60 8.01 6.57
C LEU A 28 -8.71 8.28 7.60
N PRO A 29 -9.87 7.61 7.50
CA PRO A 29 -10.88 7.63 8.55
C PRO A 29 -10.34 6.95 9.81
N SER A 30 -10.74 7.40 10.99
CA SER A 30 -10.39 6.71 12.25
C SER A 30 -11.23 5.43 12.45
N PRO A 31 -10.83 4.51 13.35
CA PRO A 31 -11.66 3.35 13.70
C PRO A 31 -13.07 3.74 14.14
N ALA A 32 -13.20 4.84 14.88
CA ALA A 32 -14.48 5.37 15.34
C ALA A 32 -15.35 5.93 14.19
N ASP A 33 -14.73 6.55 13.18
CA ASP A 33 -15.46 7.01 11.99
C ASP A 33 -16.04 5.85 11.17
N LEU A 34 -15.40 4.67 11.26
CA LEU A 34 -15.81 3.45 10.57
C LEU A 34 -16.69 2.52 11.43
N ASP A 35 -16.90 2.81 12.71
CA ASP A 35 -17.61 1.95 13.67
C ASP A 35 -17.03 0.51 13.71
N VAL A 36 -15.70 0.40 13.74
CA VAL A 36 -14.98 -0.88 13.82
C VAL A 36 -14.05 -0.92 15.02
N ASP A 37 -13.82 -2.13 15.56
CA ASP A 37 -12.89 -2.33 16.67
C ASP A 37 -11.43 -2.10 16.21
N ASP A 38 -10.58 -1.57 17.11
CA ASP A 38 -9.17 -1.29 16.81
C ASP A 38 -8.41 -2.48 16.20
N PRO A 39 -8.57 -3.73 16.68
CA PRO A 39 -7.91 -4.87 16.07
C PRO A 39 -8.37 -5.14 14.63
N ALA A 40 -9.66 -4.93 14.32
CA ALA A 40 -10.18 -5.10 12.96
C ALA A 40 -9.64 -4.01 12.03
N TYR A 41 -9.61 -2.76 12.51
CA TYR A 41 -9.04 -1.63 11.79
C TYR A 41 -7.56 -1.84 11.45
N LEU A 42 -6.75 -2.24 12.44
CA LEU A 42 -5.31 -2.43 12.26
C LEU A 42 -4.99 -3.59 11.30
N ASN A 43 -5.76 -4.68 11.36
CA ASN A 43 -5.62 -5.77 10.39
C ASN A 43 -6.07 -5.34 8.99
N GLY A 44 -7.18 -4.61 8.86
CA GLY A 44 -7.66 -4.06 7.59
C GLY A 44 -6.66 -3.09 6.97
N LEU A 45 -5.97 -2.27 7.77
CA LEU A 45 -4.88 -1.41 7.31
C LEU A 45 -3.70 -2.22 6.75
N GLY A 46 -3.44 -3.40 7.30
CA GLY A 46 -2.43 -4.31 6.77
C GLY A 46 -2.80 -5.00 5.47
N GLU A 47 -4.05 -5.38 5.31
CA GLU A 47 -4.54 -5.94 4.04
C GLU A 47 -4.62 -4.85 2.96
N ALA A 48 -4.97 -3.62 3.34
CA ALA A 48 -4.97 -2.46 2.44
C ALA A 48 -3.58 -2.18 1.82
N MET A 49 -2.47 -2.48 2.52
CA MET A 49 -1.12 -2.39 1.93
C MET A 49 -0.94 -3.33 0.73
N GLY A 50 -1.59 -4.50 0.75
CA GLY A 50 -1.66 -5.44 -0.37
C GLY A 50 -2.41 -4.86 -1.56
N GLU A 51 -3.57 -4.25 -1.31
CA GLU A 51 -4.38 -3.60 -2.35
C GLU A 51 -3.70 -2.35 -2.91
N LEU A 52 -2.96 -1.57 -2.10
CA LEU A 52 -2.12 -0.48 -2.60
C LEU A 52 -1.03 -0.97 -3.53
N ARG A 53 -0.34 -2.07 -3.19
CA ARG A 53 0.63 -2.68 -4.11
C ARG A 53 -0.03 -3.08 -5.42
N ARG A 54 -1.21 -3.70 -5.36
CA ARG A 54 -1.96 -4.10 -6.56
C ARG A 54 -2.31 -2.88 -7.42
N TYR A 55 -2.84 -1.83 -6.81
CA TYR A 55 -3.15 -0.57 -7.47
C TYR A 55 -1.92 0.10 -8.10
N LEU A 56 -0.78 0.06 -7.41
CA LEU A 56 0.50 0.57 -7.94
C LEU A 56 0.95 -0.23 -9.15
N LEU A 57 0.95 -1.56 -9.08
CA LEU A 57 1.35 -2.41 -10.21
C LEU A 57 0.40 -2.25 -11.40
N ASP A 58 -0.90 -2.09 -11.16
CA ASP A 58 -1.86 -1.80 -12.22
C ASP A 58 -1.60 -0.41 -12.84
N SER A 59 -1.33 0.62 -12.04
CA SER A 59 -0.96 1.96 -12.52
C SER A 59 0.32 1.93 -13.35
N LEU A 60 1.30 1.13 -12.91
CA LEU A 60 2.58 0.94 -13.59
C LEU A 60 2.40 0.31 -14.97
N ARG A 61 1.51 -0.68 -15.10
CA ARG A 61 1.16 -1.30 -16.39
C ARG A 61 0.57 -0.30 -17.39
N HIS A 62 -0.05 0.78 -16.91
CA HIS A 62 -0.61 1.85 -17.74
C HIS A 62 0.39 3.00 -17.96
N GLY A 63 1.60 2.89 -17.39
CA GLY A 63 2.64 3.91 -17.50
C GLY A 63 2.37 5.17 -16.65
N ASP A 64 1.43 5.12 -15.70
CA ASP A 64 1.09 6.24 -14.81
C ASP A 64 2.06 6.28 -13.61
N ILE A 65 3.24 6.86 -13.85
CA ILE A 65 4.31 6.95 -12.85
C ILE A 65 3.89 7.83 -11.66
N GLY A 66 3.14 8.91 -11.90
CA GLY A 66 2.70 9.79 -10.83
C GLY A 66 1.79 9.08 -9.82
N ARG A 67 0.88 8.22 -10.30
CA ARG A 67 0.10 7.34 -9.42
C ARG A 67 0.96 6.33 -8.67
N CYS A 68 1.97 5.76 -9.32
CA CYS A 68 2.88 4.83 -8.65
C CYS A 68 3.63 5.51 -7.49
N GLU A 69 4.20 6.70 -7.72
CA GLU A 69 4.94 7.44 -6.69
C GLU A 69 4.04 7.85 -5.53
N SER A 70 2.86 8.44 -5.81
CA SER A 70 1.92 8.82 -4.76
C SER A 70 1.42 7.63 -3.94
N THR A 71 1.19 6.48 -4.58
CA THR A 71 0.81 5.25 -3.88
C THR A 71 1.96 4.75 -3.00
N LEU A 72 3.20 4.77 -3.49
CA LEU A 72 4.37 4.34 -2.71
C LEU A 72 4.59 5.23 -1.48
N VAL A 73 4.41 6.55 -1.62
CA VAL A 73 4.47 7.50 -0.48
C VAL A 73 3.41 7.15 0.57
N ALA A 74 2.17 6.89 0.15
CA ALA A 74 1.11 6.50 1.08
C ALA A 74 1.44 5.19 1.83
N MET A 75 2.07 4.22 1.14
CA MET A 75 2.55 2.99 1.77
C MET A 75 3.66 3.25 2.79
N ASP A 76 4.60 4.16 2.49
CA ASP A 76 5.66 4.58 3.40
C ASP A 76 5.11 5.29 4.65
N ASP A 77 4.13 6.18 4.49
CA ASP A 77 3.49 6.91 5.59
C ASP A 77 2.77 5.94 6.54
N ILE A 78 2.02 4.97 6.01
CA ILE A 78 1.37 3.93 6.81
C ILE A 78 2.41 3.13 7.60
N TYR A 79 3.49 2.72 6.94
CA TYR A 79 4.55 1.96 7.57
C TYR A 79 5.24 2.74 8.70
N ALA A 80 5.51 4.03 8.49
CA ALA A 80 6.08 4.92 9.49
C ALA A 80 5.17 5.09 10.72
N VAL A 81 3.86 5.21 10.52
CA VAL A 81 2.90 5.24 11.63
C VAL A 81 2.95 3.90 12.38
N LEU A 82 2.82 2.77 11.69
CA LEU A 82 2.76 1.47 12.35
C LEU A 82 4.02 1.09 13.14
N VAL A 83 5.20 1.50 12.68
CA VAL A 83 6.46 1.20 13.40
C VAL A 83 6.68 2.10 14.62
N THR A 84 6.02 3.27 14.69
CA THR A 84 6.14 4.20 15.83
C THR A 84 5.14 3.91 16.95
N MET A 85 4.12 3.08 16.68
CA MET A 85 3.14 2.71 17.69
C MET A 85 3.68 1.58 18.59
N ASP A 86 4.07 1.95 19.81
CA ASP A 86 4.44 1.00 20.88
C ASP A 86 3.20 0.29 21.41
N TYR A 87 2.76 -0.76 20.71
CA TYR A 87 1.61 -1.52 21.14
C TYR A 87 1.98 -2.71 22.03
N PRO A 88 1.33 -2.88 23.19
CA PRO A 88 1.47 -4.10 23.99
C PRO A 88 1.06 -5.35 23.19
N GLU A 89 1.90 -6.38 23.13
CA GLU A 89 1.63 -7.63 22.38
C GLU A 89 0.29 -8.29 22.75
N ALA A 90 -0.17 -8.09 23.98
CA ALA A 90 -1.43 -8.62 24.48
C ALA A 90 -2.68 -8.03 23.79
N ILE A 91 -2.56 -6.85 23.17
CA ILE A 91 -3.68 -6.11 22.55
C ILE A 91 -3.66 -6.27 21.01
N THR A 92 -2.51 -6.57 20.43
CA THR A 92 -2.32 -6.48 18.97
C THR A 92 -2.32 -7.79 18.20
N ALA A 93 -2.49 -8.93 18.88
CA ALA A 93 -2.73 -10.23 18.25
C ALA A 93 -1.76 -10.60 17.09
N GLY A 94 -0.50 -10.16 17.14
CA GLY A 94 0.51 -10.45 16.11
C GLY A 94 0.87 -9.30 15.18
N LEU A 95 0.41 -8.07 15.43
CA LEU A 95 0.68 -6.88 14.61
C LEU A 95 2.17 -6.68 14.31
N ARG A 96 3.10 -7.01 15.22
CA ARG A 96 4.55 -6.94 14.94
C ARG A 96 4.97 -7.79 13.74
N ARG A 97 4.42 -9.00 13.60
CA ARG A 97 4.66 -9.87 12.43
C ARG A 97 4.02 -9.26 11.18
N THR A 98 2.84 -8.66 11.33
CA THR A 98 2.15 -7.95 10.25
C THR A 98 2.98 -6.76 9.76
N THR A 99 3.55 -5.96 10.66
CA THR A 99 4.44 -4.82 10.34
C THR A 99 5.71 -5.28 9.63
N ASP A 100 6.33 -6.39 10.05
CA ASP A 100 7.49 -6.95 9.34
C ASP A 100 7.11 -7.47 7.94
N ALA A 101 5.93 -8.09 7.79
CA ALA A 101 5.40 -8.51 6.50
C ALA A 101 5.13 -7.31 5.58
N MET A 102 4.57 -6.22 6.11
CA MET A 102 4.37 -4.96 5.40
C MET A 102 5.69 -4.34 4.95
N ARG A 103 6.73 -4.34 5.79
CA ARG A 103 8.08 -3.89 5.40
C ARG A 103 8.56 -4.67 4.17
N GLY A 104 8.46 -6.00 4.22
CA GLY A 104 8.85 -6.85 3.09
C GLY A 104 8.01 -6.61 1.82
N LEU A 105 6.73 -6.28 1.97
CA LEU A 105 5.88 -5.89 0.85
C LEU A 105 6.30 -4.54 0.24
N LEU A 106 6.50 -3.54 1.08
CA LEU A 106 6.92 -2.18 0.71
C LEU A 106 8.26 -2.19 -0.04
N GLU A 107 9.28 -2.87 0.49
CA GLU A 107 10.59 -2.96 -0.17
C GLU A 107 10.50 -3.64 -1.54
N ARG A 108 9.72 -4.72 -1.66
CA ARG A 108 9.48 -5.37 -2.96
C ARG A 108 8.79 -4.43 -3.94
N THR A 109 7.79 -3.67 -3.48
CA THR A 109 7.08 -2.70 -4.33
C THR A 109 7.99 -1.58 -4.81
N ARG A 110 8.86 -1.05 -3.93
CA ARG A 110 9.88 -0.09 -4.31
C ARG A 110 10.85 -0.65 -5.35
N GLY A 111 11.28 -1.90 -5.17
CA GLY A 111 12.13 -2.62 -6.13
C GLY A 111 11.49 -2.74 -7.51
N ASP A 112 10.23 -3.20 -7.56
CA ASP A 112 9.48 -3.35 -8.82
C ASP A 112 9.34 -2.01 -9.56
N LEU A 113 8.97 -0.94 -8.84
CA LEU A 113 8.83 0.40 -9.42
C LEU A 113 10.18 0.90 -9.95
N THR A 114 11.26 0.70 -9.20
CA THR A 114 12.61 1.11 -9.61
C THR A 114 13.04 0.43 -10.91
N ILE A 115 12.82 -0.89 -11.01
CA ILE A 115 13.17 -1.65 -12.21
C ILE A 115 12.40 -1.12 -13.42
N ALA A 116 11.09 -0.89 -13.28
CA ALA A 116 10.27 -0.38 -14.37
C ALA A 116 10.68 1.03 -14.81
N LEU A 117 11.03 1.91 -13.86
CA LEU A 117 11.53 3.26 -14.18
C LEU A 117 12.86 3.23 -14.93
N VAL A 118 13.79 2.36 -14.52
CA VAL A 118 15.07 2.19 -15.20
C VAL A 118 14.87 1.64 -16.62
N GLN A 119 13.99 0.66 -16.79
CA GLN A 119 13.65 0.11 -18.11
C GLN A 119 13.06 1.18 -19.03
N ARG A 120 12.10 1.97 -18.55
CA ARG A 120 11.50 3.07 -19.31
C ARG A 120 12.51 4.14 -19.73
N ASN A 121 13.42 4.53 -18.83
CA ASN A 121 14.48 5.49 -19.16
C ASN A 121 15.42 4.94 -20.25
N LEU A 122 15.72 3.64 -20.20
CA LEU A 122 16.50 2.98 -21.25
C LEU A 122 15.76 3.00 -22.59
N GLU A 123 14.47 2.68 -22.62
CA GLU A 123 13.63 2.75 -23.83
C GLU A 123 13.63 4.16 -24.43
N GLU A 124 13.41 5.20 -23.61
CA GLU A 124 13.42 6.60 -24.05
C GLU A 124 14.77 7.01 -24.66
N ARG A 125 15.90 6.58 -24.07
CA ARG A 125 17.25 6.82 -24.60
C ARG A 125 17.50 6.11 -25.93
N LEU A 126 17.00 4.88 -26.08
CA LEU A 126 17.12 4.12 -27.33
C LEU A 126 16.31 4.77 -28.46
N GLU A 127 15.11 5.28 -28.17
CA GLU A 127 14.30 6.03 -29.12
C GLU A 127 14.96 7.36 -29.53
N GLU A 128 15.56 8.09 -28.58
CA GLU A 128 16.33 9.29 -28.88
C GLU A 128 17.54 8.99 -29.78
N PHE A 129 18.27 7.91 -29.48
CA PHE A 129 19.39 7.48 -30.29
C PHE A 129 18.97 7.08 -31.71
N GLY A 130 17.88 6.32 -31.87
CA GLY A 130 17.32 5.94 -33.16
C GLY A 130 16.90 7.15 -34.01
N ARG A 131 16.31 8.18 -33.38
CA ARG A 131 15.97 9.45 -34.05
C ARG A 131 17.21 10.18 -34.59
N LYS A 132 18.31 10.19 -33.83
CA LYS A 132 19.57 10.83 -34.25
C LYS A 132 20.23 10.12 -35.43
N LEU A 133 20.10 8.79 -35.53
CA LEU A 133 20.63 8.02 -36.66
C LEU A 133 19.79 8.16 -37.94
N SER A 134 18.54 8.56 -37.81
CA SER A 134 17.60 8.72 -38.93
C SER A 134 17.53 10.16 -39.47
N SER A 135 18.31 11.08 -38.88
CA SER A 135 18.47 12.49 -39.29
C SER A 135 19.81 12.72 -39.94
#